data_AF-A0A951SWW4-F1
#
_entry.id   AF-A0A951SWW4-F1
#
_cell.length_a   1.000
_cell.length_b   1.000
_cell.length_c   1.000
_cell.angle_alpha   90.00
_cell.angle_beta   90.00
_cell.angle_gamma   90.00
#
_symmetry.space_group_name_H-M   'P 1'
#
loop_
_entity.id
_entity.type
_entity.pdbx_description
1 polymer ?
#
loop_
_entity_poly.entity_id
_entity_poly.type
_entity_poly.pdbx_seq_one_letter_code
_entity_poly.pdbx_strand_id
1 'polypeptide(L)'
;MTFSSAIYSQPNRLLSAIIYSFVLFIASNQLEAQSKSLVESAATLKTDDEVFHKWKSWQYLYSDQSIDSPKFIVNSIKKFNELLPKSFQNRVEFLSLSEPATKSEEDQFRKSISQVLTELDSNTARFVDRLKNSNFTSNEINDLEQKTSATELGSQYRELLVAIFNVAGIDDDQTMFALSNRLFEYSFGKDHGAEFGKMLSQPKDFPIARLFFATLWYRLSGDGWRVWHTKTLSSLANESKAGKEVIYIAGGTDVYHLIKSGVRRIRVIDPIFPSQTKYYSEGWQFLVDCQSNDTIKFQEPKIILRRDGCKNQGNFQTDKLSDGQAHTIPKTIVEWTMIDESNNQKIGHLIYERRFATQADFSTTKNQVLLISFNELAYATDVTSAGWGFDPDQWPNDIKIYVKQLRKPIGKIECVNLKQSSVADFRFIRLGTSIN
;
A
#
# COMPACT_ATOMS: atom_id res chain seq x y z
N MET A 1 -102.88 1.12 -7.88
CA MET A 1 -102.04 2.26 -7.45
C MET A 1 -100.63 2.04 -7.97
N THR A 2 -100.28 2.78 -9.01
CA THR A 2 -99.04 3.57 -9.19
C THR A 2 -97.63 3.01 -8.89
N PHE A 3 -96.82 3.04 -9.97
CA PHE A 3 -95.36 3.25 -10.16
C PHE A 3 -94.35 2.16 -9.73
N SER A 4 -93.55 1.55 -10.64
CA SER A 4 -92.41 2.07 -11.47
C SER A 4 -91.21 2.43 -10.59
N SER A 5 -89.93 2.12 -10.82
CA SER A 5 -89.06 1.59 -11.90
C SER A 5 -87.79 1.06 -11.19
N ALA A 6 -86.88 0.26 -11.76
CA ALA A 6 -85.78 0.79 -12.56
C ALA A 6 -84.95 -0.35 -13.17
N ILE A 7 -84.69 -0.20 -14.47
CA ILE A 7 -83.74 -0.93 -15.30
C ILE A 7 -82.37 -0.29 -15.06
N TYR A 8 -81.40 -1.03 -14.51
CA TYR A 8 -79.99 -0.64 -14.53
C TYR A 8 -79.30 -1.31 -15.72
N SER A 9 -79.02 -0.51 -16.75
CA SER A 9 -78.16 -0.87 -17.86
C SER A 9 -76.70 -0.92 -17.38
N GLN A 10 -75.98 -1.98 -17.76
CA GLN A 10 -74.53 -2.04 -17.66
C GLN A 10 -73.91 -1.47 -18.93
N PRO A 11 -73.30 -0.28 -18.92
CA PRO A 11 -72.25 0.04 -19.86
C PRO A 11 -70.89 -0.37 -19.27
N ASN A 12 -69.87 -0.47 -20.12
CA ASN A 12 -68.44 -0.46 -19.76
C ASN A 12 -67.75 -1.80 -19.45
N ARG A 13 -68.01 -2.84 -20.26
CA ARG A 13 -67.00 -3.91 -20.46
C ARG A 13 -66.13 -3.70 -21.70
N LEU A 14 -66.66 -3.06 -22.75
CA LEU A 14 -65.91 -2.79 -23.98
C LEU A 14 -64.91 -1.64 -23.81
N LEU A 15 -65.32 -0.57 -23.13
CA LEU A 15 -64.48 0.62 -22.90
C LEU A 15 -63.28 0.31 -21.99
N SER A 16 -63.47 -0.53 -20.98
CA SER A 16 -62.43 -0.98 -20.05
C SER A 16 -61.42 -1.92 -20.72
N ALA A 17 -61.85 -2.78 -21.65
CA ALA A 17 -60.94 -3.62 -22.43
C ALA A 17 -60.05 -2.81 -23.41
N ILE A 18 -60.61 -1.76 -24.02
CA ILE A 18 -59.87 -0.86 -24.92
C ILE A 18 -58.85 -0.03 -24.13
N ILE A 19 -59.24 0.50 -22.97
CA ILE A 19 -58.33 1.26 -22.09
C ILE A 19 -57.19 0.37 -21.58
N TYR A 20 -57.48 -0.87 -21.14
CA TYR A 20 -56.43 -1.81 -20.71
C TYR A 20 -55.45 -2.17 -21.83
N SER A 21 -55.96 -2.39 -23.05
CA SER A 21 -55.11 -2.73 -24.20
C SER A 21 -54.23 -1.54 -24.62
N PHE A 22 -54.75 -0.32 -24.53
CA PHE A 22 -54.00 0.90 -24.84
C PHE A 22 -52.93 1.22 -23.78
N VAL A 23 -53.24 1.00 -22.49
CA VAL A 23 -52.27 1.13 -21.40
C VAL A 23 -51.16 0.08 -21.50
N LEU A 24 -51.50 -1.17 -21.84
CA LEU A 24 -50.52 -2.23 -22.08
C LEU A 24 -49.63 -1.94 -23.29
N PHE A 25 -50.18 -1.36 -24.36
CA PHE A 25 -49.41 -0.99 -25.55
C PHE A 25 -48.49 0.22 -25.32
N ILE A 26 -48.91 1.21 -24.52
CA ILE A 26 -48.04 2.32 -24.11
C ILE A 26 -46.96 1.81 -23.15
N ALA A 27 -47.30 0.95 -22.19
CA ALA A 27 -46.35 0.36 -21.27
C ALA A 27 -45.33 -0.53 -21.99
N SER A 28 -45.74 -1.31 -22.99
CA SER A 28 -44.82 -2.15 -23.79
C SER A 28 -43.90 -1.31 -24.67
N ASN A 29 -44.39 -0.23 -25.28
CA ASN A 29 -43.56 0.70 -26.05
C ASN A 29 -42.62 1.52 -25.17
N GLN A 30 -43.01 1.88 -23.94
CA GLN A 30 -42.12 2.51 -22.96
C GLN A 30 -41.07 1.54 -22.40
N LEU A 31 -41.42 0.26 -22.21
CA LEU A 31 -40.48 -0.81 -21.85
C LEU A 31 -39.53 -1.15 -23.00
N GLU A 32 -40.00 -1.18 -24.25
CA GLU A 32 -39.14 -1.34 -25.43
C GLU A 32 -38.23 -0.11 -25.63
N ALA A 33 -38.75 1.10 -25.43
CA ALA A 33 -37.95 2.33 -25.49
C ALA A 33 -36.95 2.43 -24.32
N GLN A 34 -37.27 1.93 -23.11
CA GLN A 34 -36.32 1.83 -22.00
C GLN A 34 -35.31 0.70 -22.18
N SER A 35 -35.71 -0.42 -22.81
CA SER A 35 -34.79 -1.52 -23.15
C SER A 35 -33.85 -1.15 -24.30
N LYS A 36 -34.31 -0.33 -25.25
CA LYS A 36 -33.46 0.29 -26.28
C LYS A 36 -32.69 1.48 -25.75
N SER A 37 -33.15 2.18 -24.70
CA SER A 37 -32.41 3.25 -24.00
C SER A 37 -31.40 2.77 -22.97
N LEU A 38 -31.33 1.46 -22.71
CA LEU A 38 -30.06 0.77 -22.38
C LEU A 38 -29.20 0.64 -23.66
N VAL A 39 -29.23 1.72 -24.44
CA VAL A 39 -28.39 2.08 -25.57
C VAL A 39 -26.97 1.75 -25.19
N GLU A 40 -26.28 1.08 -26.11
CA GLU A 40 -24.84 1.14 -26.31
C GLU A 40 -24.30 2.49 -25.84
N SER A 41 -23.90 2.61 -24.57
CA SER A 41 -23.32 3.87 -24.13
C SER A 41 -22.09 4.08 -25.00
N ALA A 42 -22.03 5.23 -25.68
CA ALA A 42 -20.98 5.45 -26.67
C ALA A 42 -19.63 5.27 -25.97
N ALA A 43 -18.71 4.56 -26.63
CA ALA A 43 -17.36 4.35 -26.13
C ALA A 43 -16.80 5.69 -25.64
N THR A 44 -16.39 5.73 -24.37
CA THR A 44 -15.93 6.96 -23.74
C THR A 44 -14.42 7.06 -23.83
N LEU A 45 -13.93 8.23 -24.24
CA LEU A 45 -12.51 8.57 -24.20
C LEU A 45 -12.23 9.38 -22.93
N LYS A 46 -11.22 8.96 -22.17
CA LYS A 46 -10.64 9.72 -21.06
C LYS A 46 -9.14 9.90 -21.26
N THR A 47 -8.58 10.90 -20.60
CA THR A 47 -7.13 11.08 -20.45
C THR A 47 -6.61 10.34 -19.21
N ASP A 48 -5.30 10.14 -19.14
CA ASP A 48 -4.66 9.60 -17.93
C ASP A 48 -4.85 10.52 -16.72
N ASP A 49 -4.93 11.83 -16.91
CA ASP A 49 -5.26 12.77 -15.83
C ASP A 49 -6.68 12.54 -15.30
N GLU A 50 -7.71 12.43 -16.15
CA GLU A 50 -9.09 12.19 -15.69
C GLU A 50 -9.27 10.86 -14.94
N VAL A 51 -8.40 9.88 -15.19
CA VAL A 51 -8.47 8.57 -14.53
C VAL A 51 -7.57 8.49 -13.29
N PHE A 52 -6.41 9.15 -13.30
CA PHE A 52 -5.36 8.98 -12.29
C PHE A 52 -4.95 10.27 -11.57
N HIS A 53 -5.63 11.41 -11.74
CA HIS A 53 -5.25 12.72 -11.19
C HIS A 53 -4.82 12.69 -9.72
N LYS A 54 -5.66 12.13 -8.85
CA LYS A 54 -5.36 12.01 -7.41
C LYS A 54 -4.13 11.17 -7.13
N TRP A 55 -3.89 10.11 -7.87
CA TRP A 55 -2.68 9.31 -7.66
C TRP A 55 -1.44 10.00 -8.17
N LYS A 56 -1.53 10.69 -9.31
CA LYS A 56 -0.43 11.51 -9.83
C LYS A 56 -0.01 12.59 -8.81
N SER A 57 -0.97 13.13 -8.04
CA SER A 57 -0.68 14.14 -7.01
C SER A 57 -0.27 13.56 -5.65
N TRP A 58 -0.67 12.33 -5.33
CA TRP A 58 -0.42 11.73 -4.02
C TRP A 58 0.83 10.86 -3.97
N GLN A 59 1.36 10.42 -5.12
CA GLN A 59 2.48 9.49 -5.15
C GLN A 59 3.83 10.17 -5.33
N TYR A 60 4.83 9.57 -4.67
CA TYR A 60 6.21 10.05 -4.71
C TYR A 60 7.14 8.98 -5.27
N LEU A 61 8.18 9.42 -5.97
CA LEU A 61 9.23 8.55 -6.48
C LEU A 61 10.52 8.81 -5.70
N TYR A 62 10.91 7.86 -4.86
CA TYR A 62 12.13 7.95 -4.08
C TYR A 62 13.19 6.97 -4.59
N SER A 63 14.43 7.43 -4.63
CA SER A 63 15.61 6.57 -4.82
C SER A 63 16.26 6.30 -3.47
N ASP A 64 17.11 5.27 -3.46
CA ASP A 64 18.05 5.06 -2.38
C ASP A 64 18.93 6.32 -2.22
N GLN A 65 19.23 6.69 -0.98
CA GLN A 65 20.08 7.81 -0.61
C GLN A 65 21.12 7.31 0.39
N SER A 66 22.33 7.87 0.32
CA SER A 66 23.29 7.68 1.41
C SER A 66 22.86 8.51 2.61
N ILE A 67 22.92 7.92 3.80
CA ILE A 67 22.63 8.63 5.05
C ILE A 67 23.90 8.96 5.86
N ASP A 68 25.08 8.60 5.35
CA ASP A 68 26.38 8.67 6.06
C ASP A 68 27.14 10.01 5.92
N SER A 69 26.55 10.98 5.22
CA SER A 69 27.24 12.20 4.78
C SER A 69 26.64 13.46 5.43
N PRO A 70 26.75 13.64 6.76
CA PRO A 70 26.10 14.73 7.48
C PRO A 70 26.72 16.09 7.17
N LYS A 71 25.87 17.11 7.14
CA LYS A 71 26.22 18.53 7.11
C LYS A 71 25.68 19.20 8.37
N PHE A 72 26.48 19.15 9.43
CA PHE A 72 26.04 19.61 10.74
C PHE A 72 25.63 21.07 10.76
N ILE A 73 24.49 21.34 11.39
CA ILE A 73 24.05 22.70 11.69
C ILE A 73 24.89 23.30 12.83
N VAL A 74 24.90 24.63 12.92
CA VAL A 74 25.54 25.34 14.03
C VAL A 74 24.79 25.07 15.35
N ASN A 75 25.52 24.88 16.44
CA ASN A 75 24.98 24.56 17.78
C ASN A 75 24.13 23.26 17.79
N SER A 76 24.71 22.18 17.25
CA SER A 76 24.07 20.88 17.09
C SER A 76 23.56 20.31 18.41
N ILE A 77 24.32 20.40 19.51
CA ILE A 77 23.86 19.88 20.82
C ILE A 77 22.60 20.62 21.30
N LYS A 78 22.65 21.96 21.31
CA LYS A 78 21.49 22.77 21.73
C LYS A 78 20.27 22.44 20.88
N LYS A 79 20.43 22.36 19.55
CA LYS A 79 19.30 22.07 18.67
C LYS A 79 18.77 20.65 18.84
N PHE A 80 19.66 19.68 19.06
CA PHE A 80 19.27 18.31 19.35
C PHE A 80 18.41 18.26 20.62
N ASN A 81 18.80 18.94 21.69
CA ASN A 81 18.04 18.97 22.94
C ASN A 81 16.70 19.70 22.84
N GLU A 82 16.57 20.69 21.96
CA GLU A 82 15.28 21.32 21.64
C GLU A 82 14.31 20.35 20.94
N LEU A 83 14.83 19.40 20.15
CA LEU A 83 14.05 18.44 19.36
C LEU A 83 13.86 17.09 20.05
N LEU A 84 14.72 16.75 21.00
CA LEU A 84 14.73 15.46 21.68
C LEU A 84 13.48 15.28 22.55
N PRO A 85 12.69 14.21 22.36
CA PRO A 85 11.56 13.95 23.24
C PRO A 85 12.04 13.71 24.67
N LYS A 86 11.33 14.28 25.65
CA LYS A 86 11.74 14.24 27.07
C LYS A 86 11.96 12.81 27.59
N SER A 87 11.22 11.83 27.08
CA SER A 87 11.34 10.41 27.45
C SER A 87 12.69 9.78 27.05
N PHE A 88 13.47 10.42 26.17
CA PHE A 88 14.77 9.93 25.70
C PHE A 88 15.98 10.67 26.29
N GLN A 89 15.79 11.70 27.12
CA GLN A 89 16.91 12.51 27.65
C GLN A 89 18.01 11.69 28.33
N ASN A 90 17.64 10.65 29.07
CA ASN A 90 18.58 9.77 29.77
C ASN A 90 18.98 8.52 28.97
N ARG A 91 18.60 8.42 27.69
CA ARG A 91 18.74 7.21 26.86
C ARG A 91 19.59 7.44 25.62
N VAL A 92 20.04 8.67 25.40
CA VAL A 92 20.85 9.08 24.24
C VAL A 92 22.36 9.10 24.51
N GLU A 93 22.82 8.36 25.52
CA GLU A 93 24.23 8.22 25.85
C GLU A 93 25.07 7.74 24.66
N PHE A 94 24.48 6.94 23.77
CA PHE A 94 25.13 6.45 22.55
C PHE A 94 25.56 7.58 21.58
N LEU A 95 25.11 8.81 21.81
CA LEU A 95 25.48 10.02 21.06
C LEU A 95 26.55 10.87 21.76
N SER A 96 27.06 10.47 22.93
CA SER A 96 28.00 11.26 23.74
C SER A 96 27.47 12.67 24.07
N LEU A 97 26.17 12.79 24.36
CA LEU A 97 25.54 14.07 24.68
C LEU A 97 25.98 14.57 26.07
N SER A 98 26.41 15.82 26.17
CA SER A 98 26.68 16.50 27.44
C SER A 98 26.19 17.96 27.43
N GLU A 99 25.72 18.44 28.59
CA GLU A 99 25.33 19.84 28.79
C GLU A 99 25.88 20.40 30.12
N PRO A 100 26.33 21.67 30.16
CA PRO A 100 26.49 22.60 29.03
C PRO A 100 27.66 22.23 28.11
N ALA A 101 27.49 22.38 26.80
CA ALA A 101 28.49 21.95 25.82
C ALA A 101 29.61 22.98 25.59
N THR A 102 30.85 22.55 25.80
CA THR A 102 32.08 23.13 25.27
C THR A 102 32.25 22.78 23.79
N LYS A 103 33.17 23.45 23.10
CA LYS A 103 33.51 23.12 21.71
C LYS A 103 33.95 21.65 21.55
N SER A 104 34.70 21.11 22.51
CA SER A 104 35.15 19.71 22.48
C SER A 104 33.98 18.73 22.56
N GLU A 105 32.96 19.05 23.35
CA GLU A 105 31.76 18.22 23.48
C GLU A 105 30.90 18.27 22.22
N GLU A 106 30.76 19.45 21.61
CA GLU A 106 30.11 19.62 20.30
C GLU A 106 30.81 18.77 19.21
N ASP A 107 32.14 18.78 19.15
CA ASP A 107 32.91 17.97 18.20
C ASP A 107 32.74 16.45 18.46
N GLN A 108 32.71 16.03 19.73
CA GLN A 108 32.49 14.63 20.11
C GLN A 108 31.07 14.15 19.78
N PHE A 109 30.06 14.98 20.02
CA PHE A 109 28.67 14.71 19.67
C PHE A 109 28.50 14.54 18.16
N ARG A 110 29.05 15.47 17.36
CA ARG A 110 29.04 15.38 15.89
C ARG A 110 29.72 14.11 15.40
N LYS A 111 30.88 13.75 15.94
CA LYS A 111 31.55 12.48 15.61
C LYS A 111 30.67 11.27 15.92
N SER A 112 29.98 11.28 17.06
CA SER A 112 29.07 10.21 17.46
C SER A 112 27.87 10.10 16.51
N ILE A 113 27.28 11.23 16.10
CA ILE A 113 26.21 11.24 15.08
C ILE A 113 26.72 10.71 13.74
N SER A 114 27.87 11.18 13.24
CA SER A 114 28.45 10.67 12.00
C SER A 114 28.65 9.16 12.05
N GLN A 115 29.09 8.63 13.19
CA GLN A 115 29.25 7.21 13.39
C GLN A 115 27.90 6.47 13.39
N VAL A 116 26.89 6.97 14.11
CA VAL A 116 25.53 6.41 14.10
C VAL A 116 24.96 6.39 12.69
N LEU A 117 25.10 7.48 11.94
CA LEU A 117 24.62 7.56 10.56
C LEU A 117 25.33 6.57 9.63
N THR A 118 26.65 6.41 9.78
CA THR A 118 27.42 5.40 9.02
C THR A 118 26.96 3.98 9.35
N GLU A 119 26.74 3.69 10.63
CA GLU A 119 26.25 2.39 11.09
C GLU A 119 24.82 2.14 10.58
N LEU A 120 23.93 3.12 10.64
CA LEU A 120 22.59 3.02 10.06
C LEU A 120 22.63 2.79 8.54
N ASP A 121 23.57 3.42 7.82
CA ASP A 121 23.66 3.31 6.36
C ASP A 121 24.15 1.93 5.89
N SER A 122 25.22 1.45 6.52
CA SER A 122 26.06 0.37 5.97
C SER A 122 26.25 -0.83 6.92
N ASN A 123 25.91 -0.70 8.21
CA ASN A 123 26.10 -1.75 9.20
C ASN A 123 25.11 -1.63 10.37
N THR A 124 23.83 -1.87 10.10
CA THR A 124 22.76 -1.71 11.09
C THR A 124 22.96 -2.61 12.32
N ALA A 125 23.65 -3.75 12.17
CA ALA A 125 24.02 -4.62 13.29
C ALA A 125 24.90 -3.89 14.32
N ARG A 126 25.92 -3.13 13.87
CA ARG A 126 26.75 -2.31 14.77
C ARG A 126 25.95 -1.22 15.47
N PHE A 127 24.96 -0.63 14.80
CA PHE A 127 24.06 0.32 15.44
C PHE A 127 23.24 -0.36 16.55
N VAL A 128 22.72 -1.56 16.31
CA VAL A 128 22.03 -2.35 17.35
C VAL A 128 22.95 -2.67 18.52
N ASP A 129 24.18 -3.10 18.26
CA ASP A 129 25.18 -3.35 19.31
C ASP A 129 25.47 -2.10 20.12
N ARG A 130 25.61 -0.94 19.46
CA ARG A 130 25.77 0.36 20.14
C ARG A 130 24.61 0.64 21.08
N LEU A 131 23.37 0.45 20.63
CA LEU A 131 22.19 0.68 21.47
C LEU A 131 22.17 -0.28 22.67
N LYS A 132 22.44 -1.58 22.45
CA LYS A 132 22.50 -2.60 23.52
C LYS A 132 23.60 -2.33 24.55
N ASN A 133 24.70 -1.71 24.14
CA ASN A 133 25.83 -1.37 25.01
C ASN A 133 25.74 0.04 25.63
N SER A 134 24.57 0.69 25.51
CA SER A 134 24.27 1.98 26.14
C SER A 134 23.04 1.87 27.04
N ASN A 135 22.69 2.95 27.74
CA ASN A 135 21.44 3.05 28.51
C ASN A 135 20.16 3.20 27.65
N PHE A 136 20.16 2.79 26.38
CA PHE A 136 19.00 2.90 25.50
C PHE A 136 17.91 1.87 25.81
N THR A 137 18.32 0.70 26.33
CA THR A 137 17.47 -0.50 26.45
C THR A 137 17.68 -1.17 27.82
N SER A 138 16.59 -1.57 28.47
CA SER A 138 16.60 -2.33 29.74
C SER A 138 15.21 -2.90 30.03
N ASN A 139 15.08 -3.77 31.03
CA ASN A 139 13.76 -4.24 31.47
C ASN A 139 12.92 -3.08 32.06
N GLU A 140 13.56 -2.18 32.82
CA GLU A 140 12.91 -1.02 33.43
C GLU A 140 12.37 -0.06 32.36
N ILE A 141 13.13 0.17 31.29
CA ILE A 141 12.68 0.97 30.15
C ILE A 141 11.49 0.29 29.46
N ASN A 142 11.55 -1.03 29.26
CA ASN A 142 10.43 -1.77 28.68
C ASN A 142 9.15 -1.64 29.54
N ASP A 143 9.26 -1.78 30.86
CA ASP A 143 8.13 -1.70 31.78
C ASP A 143 7.52 -0.29 31.85
N LEU A 144 8.36 0.74 31.68
CA LEU A 144 7.90 2.13 31.53
C LEU A 144 7.10 2.29 30.23
N GLU A 145 7.66 1.83 29.11
CA GLU A 145 7.08 1.99 27.77
C GLU A 145 5.77 1.21 27.58
N GLN A 146 5.59 0.08 28.27
CA GLN A 146 4.32 -0.66 28.26
C GLN A 146 3.13 0.15 28.79
N LYS A 147 3.39 1.21 29.56
CA LYS A 147 2.34 2.11 30.12
C LYS A 147 2.00 3.26 29.16
N THR A 148 2.75 3.42 28.07
CA THR A 148 2.53 4.46 27.06
C THR A 148 1.79 3.87 25.87
N SER A 149 0.87 4.64 25.28
CA SER A 149 0.16 4.19 24.08
C SER A 149 1.14 3.96 22.92
N ALA A 150 0.87 2.95 22.07
CA ALA A 150 1.73 2.64 20.93
C ALA A 150 1.85 3.83 19.95
N THR A 151 0.78 4.62 19.80
CA THR A 151 0.75 5.84 18.98
C THR A 151 1.72 6.89 19.48
N GLU A 152 1.62 7.23 20.77
CA GLU A 152 2.48 8.25 21.40
C GLU A 152 3.93 7.80 21.39
N LEU A 153 4.20 6.58 21.87
CA LEU A 153 5.54 6.04 21.91
C LEU A 153 6.16 5.91 20.51
N GLY A 154 5.37 5.51 19.52
CA GLY A 154 5.78 5.49 18.12
C GLY A 154 6.13 6.87 17.58
N SER A 155 5.43 7.94 17.99
CA SER A 155 5.80 9.31 17.63
C SER A 155 7.15 9.69 18.25
N GLN A 156 7.33 9.44 19.54
CA GLN A 156 8.57 9.79 20.24
C GLN A 156 9.79 9.07 19.62
N TYR A 157 9.68 7.79 19.25
CA TYR A 157 10.75 7.08 18.56
C TYR A 157 11.10 7.69 17.18
N ARG A 158 10.09 8.15 16.43
CA ARG A 158 10.34 8.82 15.14
C ARG A 158 10.97 10.19 15.34
N GLU A 159 10.50 10.96 16.32
CA GLU A 159 11.04 12.27 16.68
C GLU A 159 12.51 12.19 17.10
N LEU A 160 12.92 11.12 17.81
CA LEU A 160 14.34 10.87 18.11
C LEU A 160 15.20 10.78 16.84
N LEU A 161 14.77 9.99 15.84
CA LEU A 161 15.53 9.87 14.58
C LEU A 161 15.49 11.17 13.79
N VAL A 162 14.34 11.84 13.72
CA VAL A 162 14.24 13.17 13.10
C VAL A 162 15.22 14.14 13.75
N ALA A 163 15.33 14.18 15.09
CA ALA A 163 16.29 15.03 15.78
C ALA A 163 17.74 14.75 15.36
N ILE A 164 18.14 13.48 15.25
CA ILE A 164 19.49 13.08 14.79
C ILE A 164 19.73 13.56 13.35
N PHE A 165 18.79 13.31 12.44
CA PHE A 165 18.93 13.66 11.02
C PHE A 165 18.87 15.17 10.80
N ASN A 166 18.10 15.89 11.63
CA ASN A 166 17.92 17.34 11.52
C ASN A 166 19.21 18.07 11.88
N VAL A 167 19.85 17.70 12.98
CA VAL A 167 21.13 18.30 13.35
C VAL A 167 22.26 17.90 12.40
N ALA A 168 22.13 16.76 11.73
CA ALA A 168 23.00 16.32 10.65
C ALA A 168 22.70 16.97 9.29
N GLY A 169 21.66 17.81 9.17
CA GLY A 169 21.32 18.53 7.94
C GLY A 169 20.81 17.63 6.80
N ILE A 170 20.25 16.46 7.13
CA ILE A 170 19.75 15.44 6.18
C ILE A 170 18.34 14.94 6.53
N ASP A 171 17.57 15.75 7.27
CA ASP A 171 16.19 15.45 7.64
C ASP A 171 15.23 15.72 6.48
N ASP A 172 15.16 14.77 5.56
CA ASP A 172 14.19 14.76 4.47
C ASP A 172 13.51 13.38 4.35
N ASP A 173 12.33 13.37 3.74
CA ASP A 173 11.50 12.17 3.63
C ASP A 173 12.17 11.04 2.85
N GLN A 174 12.98 11.39 1.84
CA GLN A 174 13.66 10.40 1.02
C GLN A 174 14.81 9.73 1.79
N THR A 175 15.56 10.49 2.58
CA THR A 175 16.58 9.98 3.48
C THR A 175 15.99 9.05 4.55
N MET A 176 14.86 9.43 5.16
CA MET A 176 14.18 8.57 6.14
C MET A 176 13.53 7.32 5.51
N PHE A 177 13.14 7.40 4.24
CA PHE A 177 12.72 6.24 3.45
C PHE A 177 13.88 5.31 3.08
N ALA A 178 15.07 5.86 2.83
CA ALA A 178 16.29 5.08 2.64
C ALA A 178 16.69 4.36 3.94
N LEU A 179 16.56 5.03 5.10
CA LEU A 179 16.74 4.43 6.42
C LEU A 179 15.78 3.26 6.64
N SER A 180 14.48 3.45 6.39
CA SER A 180 13.49 2.38 6.61
C SER A 180 13.77 1.13 5.76
N ASN A 181 14.32 1.30 4.55
CA ASN A 181 14.80 0.19 3.73
C ASN A 181 15.96 -0.59 4.39
N ARG A 182 16.93 0.09 5.01
CA ARG A 182 18.03 -0.56 5.76
C ARG A 182 17.53 -1.28 7.00
N LEU A 183 16.61 -0.65 7.75
CA LEU A 183 15.97 -1.26 8.91
C LEU A 183 15.14 -2.50 8.50
N PHE A 184 14.50 -2.49 7.34
CA PHE A 184 13.77 -3.65 6.83
C PHE A 184 14.72 -4.80 6.54
N GLU A 185 15.81 -4.52 5.82
CA GLU A 185 16.83 -5.52 5.48
C GLU A 185 17.47 -6.13 6.74
N TYR A 186 17.69 -5.35 7.80
CA TYR A 186 18.14 -5.88 9.07
C TYR A 186 17.07 -6.73 9.77
N SER A 187 15.84 -6.21 9.87
CA SER A 187 14.76 -6.80 10.67
C SER A 187 14.26 -8.12 10.09
N PHE A 188 14.20 -8.21 8.75
CA PHE A 188 13.56 -9.32 8.06
C PHE A 188 14.43 -9.95 6.99
N GLY A 189 15.55 -9.33 6.59
CA GLY A 189 16.46 -9.90 5.61
C GLY A 189 17.06 -11.23 6.05
N LYS A 190 17.48 -12.04 5.07
CA LYS A 190 18.14 -13.33 5.29
C LYS A 190 19.34 -13.31 6.25
N ASP A 191 20.07 -12.19 6.33
CA ASP A 191 21.36 -12.13 7.04
C ASP A 191 21.17 -11.88 8.55
N HIS A 192 20.15 -11.10 8.94
CA HIS A 192 19.94 -10.66 10.33
C HIS A 192 18.53 -10.93 10.88
N GLY A 193 17.57 -11.38 10.06
CA GLY A 193 16.18 -11.55 10.50
C GLY A 193 16.02 -12.53 11.67
N ALA A 194 16.83 -13.59 11.72
CA ALA A 194 16.83 -14.52 12.86
C ALA A 194 17.36 -13.88 14.16
N GLU A 195 18.32 -12.95 14.07
CA GLU A 195 18.81 -12.19 15.21
C GLU A 195 17.74 -11.20 15.71
N PHE A 196 17.09 -10.50 14.79
CA PHE A 196 15.99 -9.61 15.13
C PHE A 196 14.82 -10.39 15.75
N GLY A 197 14.50 -11.58 15.26
CA GLY A 197 13.52 -12.49 15.88
C GLY A 197 13.87 -12.85 17.34
N LYS A 198 15.15 -13.03 17.67
CA LYS A 198 15.58 -13.22 19.06
C LYS A 198 15.34 -11.96 19.91
N MET A 199 15.58 -10.77 19.37
CA MET A 199 15.28 -9.51 20.07
C MET A 199 13.79 -9.40 20.41
N LEU A 200 12.90 -9.84 19.51
CA LEU A 200 11.45 -9.87 19.76
C LEU A 200 11.01 -10.87 20.84
N SER A 201 11.92 -11.72 21.33
CA SER A 201 11.68 -12.62 22.47
C SER A 201 12.32 -12.15 23.79
N GLN A 202 13.03 -11.02 23.79
CA GLN A 202 13.74 -10.50 24.94
C GLN A 202 13.18 -9.13 25.35
N PRO A 203 12.36 -9.04 26.42
CA PRO A 203 11.75 -7.77 26.83
C PRO A 203 12.73 -6.61 27.00
N LYS A 204 13.94 -6.89 27.49
CA LYS A 204 15.02 -5.90 27.61
C LYS A 204 15.42 -5.24 26.29
N ASP A 205 15.20 -5.88 25.14
CA ASP A 205 15.59 -5.42 23.80
C ASP A 205 14.40 -4.81 23.03
N PHE A 206 13.19 -4.87 23.60
CA PHE A 206 11.97 -4.31 22.99
C PHE A 206 12.09 -2.83 22.63
N PRO A 207 12.77 -1.96 23.41
CA PRO A 207 13.00 -0.58 23.02
C PRO A 207 13.64 -0.42 21.62
N ILE A 208 14.62 -1.26 21.29
CA ILE A 208 15.26 -1.27 19.98
C ILE A 208 14.26 -1.74 18.90
N ALA A 209 13.50 -2.80 19.19
CA ALA A 209 12.46 -3.26 18.26
C ALA A 209 11.39 -2.19 18.01
N ARG A 210 10.96 -1.44 19.03
CA ARG A 210 9.98 -0.34 18.90
C ARG A 210 10.52 0.80 18.05
N LEU A 211 11.79 1.18 18.19
CA LEU A 211 12.45 2.15 17.29
C LEU A 211 12.34 1.71 15.83
N PHE A 212 12.63 0.43 15.56
CA PHE A 212 12.62 -0.13 14.21
C PHE A 212 11.19 -0.19 13.66
N PHE A 213 10.25 -0.75 14.41
CA PHE A 213 8.84 -0.85 14.01
C PHE A 213 8.18 0.53 13.81
N ALA A 214 8.46 1.52 14.66
CA ALA A 214 7.92 2.86 14.51
C ALA A 214 8.36 3.51 13.19
N THR A 215 9.63 3.31 12.81
CA THR A 215 10.20 3.82 11.56
C THR A 215 9.67 3.07 10.35
N LEU A 216 9.71 1.74 10.39
CA LEU A 216 9.22 0.87 9.32
C LEU A 216 7.75 1.10 9.03
N TRP A 217 6.91 1.09 10.07
CA TRP A 217 5.49 1.34 9.92
C TRP A 217 5.23 2.68 9.25
N TYR A 218 5.78 3.78 9.79
CA TYR A 218 5.48 5.11 9.26
C TYR A 218 6.00 5.31 7.83
N ARG A 219 7.26 4.92 7.57
CA ARG A 219 7.94 5.19 6.30
C ARG A 219 7.66 4.18 5.19
N LEU A 220 7.15 2.99 5.50
CA LEU A 220 6.81 1.97 4.48
C LEU A 220 5.31 1.67 4.38
N SER A 221 4.54 1.83 5.45
CA SER A 221 3.09 1.63 5.46
C SER A 221 2.32 2.95 5.68
N GLY A 222 2.38 3.53 6.89
CA GLY A 222 1.56 4.65 7.35
C GLY A 222 1.48 5.83 6.39
N ASP A 223 2.63 6.42 6.03
CA ASP A 223 2.72 7.40 4.94
C ASP A 223 3.42 6.82 3.69
N GLY A 224 4.26 5.80 3.90
CA GLY A 224 5.01 5.11 2.84
C GLY A 224 4.16 4.45 1.74
N TRP A 225 2.87 4.20 1.97
CA TRP A 225 1.98 3.63 0.94
C TRP A 225 1.94 4.48 -0.35
N ARG A 226 2.21 5.78 -0.26
CA ARG A 226 2.29 6.72 -1.38
C ARG A 226 3.58 6.62 -2.18
N VAL A 227 4.62 6.04 -1.60
CA VAL A 227 5.97 6.10 -2.14
C VAL A 227 6.27 4.87 -2.99
N TRP A 228 6.82 5.09 -4.17
CA TRP A 228 7.48 4.08 -4.99
C TRP A 228 8.99 4.16 -4.83
N HIS A 229 9.62 3.01 -4.63
CA HIS A 229 11.06 2.91 -4.81
C HIS A 229 11.38 2.82 -6.31
N THR A 230 12.17 3.77 -6.83
CA THR A 230 12.55 3.86 -8.25
C THR A 230 13.19 2.57 -8.79
N LYS A 231 14.03 1.91 -7.98
CA LYS A 231 14.63 0.61 -8.33
C LYS A 231 13.63 -0.54 -8.48
N THR A 232 12.50 -0.50 -7.78
CA THR A 232 11.43 -1.50 -7.96
C THR A 232 10.74 -1.29 -9.30
N LEU A 233 10.40 -0.04 -9.64
CA LEU A 233 9.83 0.30 -10.94
C LEU A 233 10.76 -0.10 -12.10
N SER A 234 12.04 0.23 -12.03
CA SER A 234 13.00 -0.13 -13.08
C SER A 234 13.21 -1.65 -13.20
N SER A 235 13.22 -2.36 -12.07
CA SER A 235 13.32 -3.83 -12.08
C SER A 235 12.09 -4.48 -12.69
N LEU A 236 10.88 -4.01 -12.37
CA LEU A 236 9.64 -4.51 -12.96
C LEU A 236 9.56 -4.21 -14.46
N ALA A 237 10.03 -3.04 -14.90
CA ALA A 237 10.14 -2.72 -16.32
C ALA A 237 11.06 -3.70 -17.06
N ASN A 238 12.17 -4.10 -16.43
CA ASN A 238 13.08 -5.12 -16.98
C ASN A 238 12.42 -6.50 -17.05
N GLU A 239 11.70 -6.93 -16.00
CA GLU A 239 10.95 -8.20 -16.02
C GLU A 239 9.87 -8.20 -17.11
N SER A 240 9.15 -7.08 -17.26
CA SER A 240 8.17 -6.87 -18.33
C SER A 240 8.83 -6.93 -19.71
N LYS A 241 9.99 -6.28 -19.91
CA LYS A 241 10.75 -6.35 -21.17
C LYS A 241 11.18 -7.78 -21.49
N ALA A 242 11.49 -8.58 -20.46
CA ALA A 242 11.93 -9.97 -20.60
C ALA A 242 10.81 -10.98 -20.91
N GLY A 243 9.54 -10.56 -21.06
CA GLY A 243 8.45 -11.49 -21.34
C GLY A 243 7.41 -11.62 -20.24
N LYS A 244 7.71 -11.14 -19.02
CA LYS A 244 6.92 -11.49 -17.84
C LYS A 244 5.70 -10.59 -17.65
N GLU A 245 4.67 -11.16 -17.05
CA GLU A 245 3.50 -10.44 -16.55
C GLU A 245 3.72 -10.08 -15.07
N VAL A 246 3.45 -8.82 -14.71
CA VAL A 246 3.47 -8.36 -13.32
C VAL A 246 2.10 -8.59 -12.71
N ILE A 247 2.04 -9.46 -11.71
CA ILE A 247 0.84 -9.70 -10.90
C ILE A 247 0.88 -8.76 -9.70
N TYR A 248 0.07 -7.71 -9.72
CA TYR A 248 -0.03 -6.74 -8.64
C TYR A 248 -1.19 -7.10 -7.69
N ILE A 249 -0.85 -7.61 -6.52
CA ILE A 249 -1.79 -7.94 -5.46
C ILE A 249 -2.22 -6.66 -4.72
N ALA A 250 -3.54 -6.46 -4.62
CA ALA A 250 -4.17 -5.29 -3.99
C ALA A 250 -3.59 -3.96 -4.53
N GLY A 251 -3.39 -3.92 -5.86
CA GLY A 251 -2.76 -2.80 -6.53
C GLY A 251 -3.68 -1.59 -6.73
N GLY A 252 -4.97 -1.69 -6.41
CA GLY A 252 -5.98 -0.65 -6.60
C GLY A 252 -5.86 0.01 -7.97
N THR A 253 -5.72 1.33 -7.96
CA THR A 253 -5.49 2.17 -9.15
C THR A 253 -4.02 2.57 -9.34
N ASP A 254 -3.11 1.94 -8.60
CA ASP A 254 -1.68 2.24 -8.53
C ASP A 254 -0.90 1.64 -9.72
N VAL A 255 -1.39 1.85 -10.94
CA VAL A 255 -0.76 1.32 -12.16
C VAL A 255 -0.10 2.40 -13.00
N TYR A 256 -0.35 3.68 -12.69
CA TYR A 256 0.17 4.81 -13.45
C TYR A 256 1.70 4.78 -13.54
N HIS A 257 2.39 4.65 -12.40
CA HIS A 257 3.86 4.61 -12.39
C HIS A 257 4.44 3.34 -13.02
N LEU A 258 3.73 2.20 -12.96
CA LEU A 258 4.12 0.98 -13.69
C LEU A 258 4.12 1.23 -15.20
N ILE A 259 3.02 1.78 -15.73
CA ILE A 259 2.88 2.10 -17.15
C ILE A 259 3.94 3.14 -17.57
N LYS A 260 4.10 4.22 -16.79
CA LYS A 260 5.10 5.26 -17.07
C LYS A 260 6.53 4.70 -17.10
N SER A 261 6.83 3.72 -16.24
CA SER A 261 8.19 3.16 -16.11
C SER A 261 8.55 2.11 -17.15
N GLY A 262 7.63 1.68 -18.01
CA GLY A 262 7.92 0.67 -19.03
C GLY A 262 7.28 -0.70 -18.79
N VAL A 263 6.46 -0.87 -17.76
CA VAL A 263 5.72 -2.12 -17.54
C VAL A 263 4.54 -2.16 -18.51
N ARG A 264 4.42 -3.26 -19.25
CA ARG A 264 3.43 -3.40 -20.35
C ARG A 264 2.48 -4.57 -20.17
N ARG A 265 2.79 -5.52 -19.30
CA ARG A 265 1.92 -6.67 -18.98
C ARG A 265 1.61 -6.66 -17.50
N ILE A 266 0.43 -6.17 -17.15
CA ILE A 266 0.01 -5.97 -15.76
C ILE A 266 -1.29 -6.71 -15.54
N ARG A 267 -1.36 -7.47 -14.45
CA ARG A 267 -2.60 -8.05 -13.92
C ARG A 267 -2.75 -7.60 -12.48
N VAL A 268 -3.80 -6.85 -12.20
CA VAL A 268 -4.14 -6.39 -10.85
C VAL A 268 -5.17 -7.35 -10.27
N ILE A 269 -4.91 -7.87 -9.08
CA ILE A 269 -5.90 -8.62 -8.29
C ILE A 269 -6.33 -7.72 -7.14
N ASP A 270 -7.54 -7.19 -7.20
CA ASP A 270 -8.03 -6.25 -6.18
C ASP A 270 -9.54 -6.35 -5.97
N PRO A 271 -10.01 -6.67 -4.76
CA PRO A 271 -11.43 -6.75 -4.47
C PRO A 271 -12.08 -5.42 -4.08
N ILE A 272 -11.33 -4.40 -3.62
CA ILE A 272 -11.81 -3.44 -2.62
C ILE A 272 -12.45 -2.20 -3.23
N PHE A 273 -13.64 -2.37 -3.77
CA PHE A 273 -14.64 -1.30 -3.76
C PHE A 273 -15.96 -1.91 -3.30
N PRO A 274 -16.65 -1.35 -2.27
CA PRO A 274 -16.61 0.07 -1.89
C PRO A 274 -16.00 0.46 -0.52
N SER A 275 -15.48 -0.45 0.32
CA SER A 275 -15.19 -0.11 1.73
C SER A 275 -13.97 0.80 2.01
N GLN A 276 -13.23 1.20 0.97
CA GLN A 276 -12.00 2.01 1.07
C GLN A 276 -11.92 3.11 0.00
N THR A 277 -13.06 3.70 -0.39
CA THR A 277 -13.16 4.68 -1.49
C THR A 277 -12.13 5.82 -1.45
N LYS A 278 -11.72 6.28 -0.25
CA LYS A 278 -10.70 7.33 -0.10
C LYS A 278 -9.33 6.96 -0.66
N TYR A 279 -9.03 5.67 -0.82
CA TYR A 279 -7.78 5.18 -1.39
C TYR A 279 -7.89 4.84 -2.88
N TYR A 280 -9.03 5.02 -3.54
CA TYR A 280 -9.16 4.78 -4.99
C TYR A 280 -9.08 6.08 -5.80
N SER A 281 -8.69 5.95 -7.08
CA SER A 281 -8.75 7.07 -8.03
C SER A 281 -10.19 7.42 -8.36
N GLU A 282 -10.43 8.66 -8.80
CA GLU A 282 -11.72 9.09 -9.34
C GLU A 282 -12.16 8.22 -10.52
N GLY A 283 -11.19 7.72 -11.29
CA GLY A 283 -11.39 6.85 -12.43
C GLY A 283 -11.52 5.36 -12.10
N TRP A 284 -11.52 4.93 -10.83
CA TRP A 284 -11.55 3.51 -10.49
C TRP A 284 -12.71 2.76 -11.14
N GLN A 285 -13.93 3.29 -11.02
CA GLN A 285 -15.11 2.65 -11.62
C GLN A 285 -14.95 2.51 -13.13
N PHE A 286 -14.37 3.52 -13.78
CA PHE A 286 -14.04 3.49 -15.20
C PHE A 286 -12.98 2.43 -15.54
N LEU A 287 -12.11 2.02 -14.62
CA LEU A 287 -11.13 0.96 -14.89
C LEU A 287 -11.73 -0.45 -14.83
N VAL A 288 -12.80 -0.64 -14.04
CA VAL A 288 -13.36 -1.96 -13.72
C VAL A 288 -14.77 -2.20 -14.27
N ASP A 289 -15.39 -1.21 -14.89
CA ASP A 289 -16.67 -1.35 -15.60
C ASP A 289 -16.51 -2.11 -16.94
N CYS A 290 -17.60 -2.77 -17.35
CA CYS A 290 -17.63 -3.60 -18.56
C CYS A 290 -17.99 -2.84 -19.85
N GLN A 291 -17.87 -1.52 -19.91
CA GLN A 291 -18.29 -0.76 -21.11
C GLN A 291 -17.33 -0.99 -22.30
N SER A 292 -17.81 -1.55 -23.41
CA SER A 292 -16.94 -1.93 -24.53
C SER A 292 -16.25 -0.72 -25.19
N ASN A 293 -15.00 -0.89 -25.64
CA ASN A 293 -14.21 0.09 -26.41
C ASN A 293 -13.86 1.42 -25.72
N ASP A 294 -14.14 1.56 -24.42
CA ASP A 294 -13.64 2.69 -23.64
C ASP A 294 -12.12 2.83 -23.78
N THR A 295 -11.64 4.07 -23.79
CA THR A 295 -10.26 4.38 -24.11
C THR A 295 -9.66 5.35 -23.08
N ILE A 296 -8.42 5.10 -22.67
CA ILE A 296 -7.60 6.00 -21.85
C ILE A 296 -6.38 6.40 -22.66
N LYS A 297 -6.21 7.69 -22.94
CA LYS A 297 -5.04 8.23 -23.64
C LYS A 297 -4.04 8.80 -22.64
N PHE A 298 -2.83 8.27 -22.64
CA PHE A 298 -1.71 8.79 -21.86
C PHE A 298 -1.01 9.88 -22.64
N GLN A 299 -0.81 11.03 -22.00
CA GLN A 299 0.00 12.13 -22.56
C GLN A 299 1.46 11.71 -22.73
N GLU A 300 2.05 11.16 -21.67
CA GLU A 300 3.42 10.62 -21.65
C GLU A 300 3.52 9.42 -20.71
N PRO A 301 4.00 8.25 -21.18
CA PRO A 301 4.33 7.94 -22.57
C PRO A 301 3.07 7.92 -23.46
N LYS A 302 3.23 8.18 -24.77
CA LYS A 302 2.14 8.14 -25.77
C LYS A 302 1.56 6.74 -25.96
N ILE A 303 0.70 6.32 -25.04
CA ILE A 303 0.06 5.01 -24.97
C ILE A 303 -1.45 5.19 -24.94
N ILE A 304 -2.16 4.30 -25.62
CA ILE A 304 -3.60 4.18 -25.55
C ILE A 304 -3.94 2.87 -24.83
N LEU A 305 -4.71 2.94 -23.76
CA LEU A 305 -5.41 1.77 -23.21
C LEU A 305 -6.78 1.70 -23.85
N ARG A 306 -7.10 0.59 -24.50
CA ARG A 306 -8.45 0.34 -25.05
C ARG A 306 -9.05 -0.89 -24.40
N ARG A 307 -10.25 -0.76 -23.82
CA ARG A 307 -10.96 -1.89 -23.22
C ARG A 307 -11.39 -2.86 -24.33
N ASP A 308 -10.87 -4.07 -24.29
CA ASP A 308 -11.08 -5.10 -25.31
C ASP A 308 -11.91 -6.28 -24.81
N GLY A 309 -12.10 -6.41 -23.50
CA GLY A 309 -12.95 -7.46 -22.94
C GLY A 309 -13.45 -7.19 -21.53
N CYS A 310 -14.61 -7.77 -21.22
CA CYS A 310 -15.09 -7.91 -19.85
C CYS A 310 -15.69 -9.31 -19.67
N LYS A 311 -15.33 -9.99 -18.58
CA LYS A 311 -15.93 -11.27 -18.18
C LYS A 311 -16.57 -11.10 -16.80
N ASN A 312 -17.89 -11.27 -16.72
CA ASN A 312 -18.61 -11.32 -15.46
C ASN A 312 -18.61 -12.77 -14.93
N GLN A 313 -18.16 -12.95 -13.69
CA GLN A 313 -18.02 -14.24 -13.01
C GLN A 313 -18.96 -14.33 -11.79
N GLY A 314 -20.04 -13.56 -11.79
CA GLY A 314 -21.02 -13.48 -10.71
C GLY A 314 -20.63 -12.45 -9.65
N ASN A 315 -20.96 -12.74 -8.39
CA ASN A 315 -20.68 -11.86 -7.26
C ASN A 315 -20.03 -12.66 -6.12
N PHE A 316 -19.31 -11.99 -5.21
CA PHE A 316 -19.05 -12.50 -3.86
C PHE A 316 -19.77 -11.64 -2.83
N GLN A 317 -20.15 -12.28 -1.73
CA GLN A 317 -20.55 -11.59 -0.52
C GLN A 317 -19.32 -11.42 0.36
N THR A 318 -19.19 -10.25 0.96
CA THR A 318 -18.23 -10.03 2.04
C THR A 318 -18.94 -10.19 3.37
N ASP A 319 -18.18 -10.53 4.41
CA ASP A 319 -18.57 -10.19 5.78
C ASP A 319 -18.50 -8.66 5.95
N LYS A 320 -18.40 -8.17 7.18
CA LYS A 320 -18.21 -6.73 7.42
C LYS A 320 -16.83 -6.27 6.95
N LEU A 321 -16.81 -5.31 6.03
CA LEU A 321 -15.59 -4.63 5.62
C LEU A 321 -15.25 -3.48 6.58
N SER A 322 -14.24 -2.68 6.24
CA SER A 322 -13.74 -1.55 7.05
C SER A 322 -14.75 -0.46 7.34
N ASP A 323 -15.84 -0.37 6.57
CA ASP A 323 -16.98 0.52 6.84
C ASP A 323 -18.03 -0.09 7.80
N GLY A 324 -17.76 -1.30 8.31
CA GLY A 324 -18.64 -2.04 9.19
C GLY A 324 -19.81 -2.73 8.49
N GLN A 325 -19.87 -2.70 7.15
CA GLN A 325 -20.98 -3.22 6.35
C GLN A 325 -20.55 -4.42 5.51
N ALA A 326 -21.51 -5.32 5.26
CA ALA A 326 -21.36 -6.39 4.29
C ALA A 326 -21.75 -5.90 2.90
N HIS A 327 -21.03 -6.37 1.87
CA HIS A 327 -21.20 -5.92 0.50
C HIS A 327 -21.33 -7.09 -0.46
N THR A 328 -22.19 -6.92 -1.46
CA THR A 328 -22.21 -7.77 -2.65
C THR A 328 -21.32 -7.14 -3.71
N ILE A 329 -20.22 -7.80 -4.04
CA ILE A 329 -19.22 -7.27 -4.96
C ILE A 329 -19.20 -8.10 -6.25
N PRO A 330 -19.37 -7.48 -7.43
CA PRO A 330 -19.18 -8.14 -8.71
C PRO A 330 -17.78 -8.74 -8.88
N LYS A 331 -17.74 -9.99 -9.33
CA LYS A 331 -16.52 -10.64 -9.82
C LYS A 331 -16.40 -10.35 -11.29
N THR A 332 -15.45 -9.50 -11.66
CA THR A 332 -15.21 -9.15 -13.05
C THR A 332 -13.75 -9.30 -13.41
N ILE A 333 -13.49 -9.69 -14.65
CA ILE A 333 -12.18 -9.57 -15.29
C ILE A 333 -12.33 -8.57 -16.41
N VAL A 334 -11.67 -7.42 -16.27
CA VAL A 334 -11.65 -6.36 -17.30
C VAL A 334 -10.29 -6.37 -17.97
N GLU A 335 -10.29 -6.45 -19.29
CA GLU A 335 -9.09 -6.49 -20.11
C GLU A 335 -8.96 -5.15 -20.87
N TRP A 336 -7.77 -4.56 -20.76
CA TRP A 336 -7.36 -3.38 -21.50
C TRP A 336 -6.15 -3.73 -22.35
N THR A 337 -6.23 -3.58 -23.67
CA THR A 337 -5.06 -3.69 -24.54
C THR A 337 -4.28 -2.37 -24.51
N MET A 338 -2.96 -2.46 -24.31
CA MET A 338 -2.05 -1.32 -24.41
C MET A 338 -1.54 -1.18 -25.86
N ILE A 339 -1.70 0.00 -26.43
CA ILE A 339 -1.35 0.32 -27.81
C ILE A 339 -0.33 1.47 -27.80
N ASP A 340 0.75 1.33 -28.56
CA ASP A 340 1.68 2.43 -28.85
C ASP A 340 1.02 3.37 -29.85
N GLU A 341 0.83 4.64 -29.46
CA GLU A 341 0.13 5.62 -30.31
C GLU A 341 0.91 5.94 -31.58
N SER A 342 2.25 5.82 -31.58
CA SER A 342 3.10 6.23 -32.70
C SER A 342 2.96 5.31 -33.93
N ASN A 343 2.68 4.03 -33.71
CA ASN A 343 2.63 2.99 -34.75
C ASN A 343 1.36 2.12 -34.67
N ASN A 344 0.46 2.42 -33.73
CA ASN A 344 -0.79 1.69 -33.47
C ASN A 344 -0.60 0.19 -33.19
N GLN A 345 0.57 -0.23 -32.68
CA GLN A 345 0.85 -1.63 -32.36
C GLN A 345 0.45 -1.97 -30.92
N LYS A 346 -0.06 -3.19 -30.73
CA LYS A 346 -0.27 -3.75 -29.39
C LYS A 346 1.08 -4.02 -28.74
N ILE A 347 1.31 -3.39 -27.60
CA ILE A 347 2.56 -3.52 -26.83
C ILE A 347 2.37 -4.27 -25.50
N GLY A 348 1.13 -4.55 -25.11
CA GLY A 348 0.83 -5.29 -23.90
C GLY A 348 -0.63 -5.21 -23.45
N HIS A 349 -0.86 -5.38 -22.16
CA HIS A 349 -2.18 -5.40 -21.54
C HIS A 349 -2.16 -4.95 -20.08
N LEU A 350 -3.31 -4.43 -19.64
CA LEU A 350 -3.66 -4.21 -18.24
C LEU A 350 -4.95 -5.00 -17.97
N ILE A 351 -4.91 -5.91 -17.01
CA ILE A 351 -6.06 -6.73 -16.62
C ILE A 351 -6.41 -6.41 -15.17
N TYR A 352 -7.68 -6.13 -14.90
CA TYR A 352 -8.21 -6.02 -13.55
C TYR A 352 -9.04 -7.27 -13.22
N GLU A 353 -8.63 -8.02 -12.21
CA GLU A 353 -9.38 -9.11 -11.62
C GLU A 353 -9.99 -8.67 -10.29
N ARG A 354 -11.31 -8.50 -10.26
CA ARG A 354 -12.03 -8.10 -9.06
C ARG A 354 -12.37 -9.30 -8.19
N ARG A 355 -11.45 -9.66 -7.30
CA ARG A 355 -11.56 -10.75 -6.32
C ARG A 355 -10.55 -10.59 -5.20
N PHE A 356 -10.74 -11.30 -4.09
CA PHE A 356 -9.71 -11.43 -3.08
C PHE A 356 -8.52 -12.24 -3.62
N ALA A 357 -7.33 -11.83 -3.20
CA ALA A 357 -6.15 -12.66 -3.34
C ALA A 357 -6.32 -13.94 -2.51
N THR A 358 -5.57 -14.97 -2.88
CA THR A 358 -5.58 -16.28 -2.24
C THR A 358 -4.14 -16.75 -2.04
N GLN A 359 -3.94 -17.74 -1.18
CA GLN A 359 -2.64 -18.41 -0.99
C GLN A 359 -1.99 -18.84 -2.32
N ALA A 360 -2.80 -19.31 -3.28
CA ALA A 360 -2.33 -19.78 -4.57
C ALA A 360 -1.76 -18.67 -5.47
N ASP A 361 -2.20 -17.42 -5.28
CA ASP A 361 -1.69 -16.28 -6.06
C ASP A 361 -0.21 -16.00 -5.77
N PHE A 362 0.33 -16.47 -4.64
CA PHE A 362 1.74 -16.38 -4.29
C PHE A 362 2.61 -17.50 -4.92
N SER A 363 2.03 -18.34 -5.77
CA SER A 363 2.74 -19.38 -6.52
C SER A 363 2.82 -19.05 -8.01
N THR A 364 3.59 -18.01 -8.36
CA THR A 364 3.71 -17.55 -9.75
C THR A 364 4.40 -18.55 -10.67
N THR A 365 3.99 -18.57 -11.94
CA THR A 365 4.69 -19.32 -12.99
C THR A 365 5.97 -18.62 -13.42
N LYS A 366 6.84 -19.33 -14.17
CA LYS A 366 8.10 -18.77 -14.73
C LYS A 366 7.95 -17.49 -15.57
N ASN A 367 6.75 -17.22 -16.09
CA ASN A 367 6.42 -16.06 -16.92
C ASN A 367 5.76 -14.93 -16.12
N GLN A 368 5.74 -15.01 -14.79
CA GLN A 368 5.10 -14.04 -13.91
C GLN A 368 6.07 -13.58 -12.83
N VAL A 369 5.84 -12.37 -12.33
CA VAL A 369 6.47 -11.84 -11.12
C VAL A 369 5.41 -11.21 -10.22
N LEU A 370 5.61 -11.30 -8.92
CA LEU A 370 4.69 -10.72 -7.93
C LEU A 370 5.09 -9.29 -7.61
N LEU A 371 4.10 -8.43 -7.48
CA LEU A 371 4.19 -7.10 -6.94
C LEU A 371 3.13 -6.93 -5.84
N ILE A 372 3.52 -6.29 -4.73
CA ILE A 372 2.64 -5.96 -3.63
C ILE A 372 3.13 -4.67 -2.95
N SER A 373 2.25 -3.95 -2.24
CA SER A 373 2.70 -2.87 -1.36
C SER A 373 3.23 -3.42 -0.03
N PHE A 374 4.05 -2.67 0.69
CA PHE A 374 4.55 -3.11 1.99
C PHE A 374 3.42 -3.33 3.02
N ASN A 375 2.40 -2.46 3.00
CA ASN A 375 1.23 -2.60 3.85
C ASN A 375 0.49 -3.93 3.60
N GLU A 376 0.23 -4.23 2.32
CA GLU A 376 -0.46 -5.45 1.92
C GLU A 376 0.39 -6.70 2.15
N LEU A 377 1.72 -6.61 2.00
CA LEU A 377 2.64 -7.69 2.38
C LEU A 377 2.56 -7.97 3.88
N ALA A 378 2.54 -6.94 4.72
CA ALA A 378 2.42 -7.11 6.16
C ALA A 378 1.07 -7.74 6.54
N TYR A 379 -0.04 -7.39 5.87
CA TYR A 379 -1.32 -8.09 6.04
C TYR A 379 -1.28 -9.54 5.55
N ALA A 380 -0.67 -9.78 4.39
CA ALA A 380 -0.57 -11.12 3.80
C ALA A 380 0.22 -12.08 4.69
N THR A 381 1.27 -11.58 5.34
CA THR A 381 2.16 -12.38 6.21
C THR A 381 1.74 -12.42 7.68
N ASP A 382 0.75 -11.62 8.09
CA ASP A 382 0.14 -11.69 9.42
C ASP A 382 -0.85 -12.88 9.45
N VAL A 383 -0.50 -13.91 10.23
CA VAL A 383 -1.31 -15.13 10.39
C VAL A 383 -2.31 -15.04 11.55
N THR A 384 -2.37 -13.90 12.23
CA THR A 384 -3.39 -13.63 13.24
C THR A 384 -4.70 -13.20 12.60
N SER A 385 -5.74 -13.02 13.41
CA SER A 385 -7.07 -12.59 12.94
C SER A 385 -7.10 -11.19 12.30
N ALA A 386 -6.02 -10.43 12.34
CA ALA A 386 -5.95 -9.11 11.70
C ALA A 386 -5.32 -9.16 10.29
N GLY A 387 -4.70 -10.27 9.90
CA GLY A 387 -4.11 -10.45 8.57
C GLY A 387 -5.00 -11.22 7.60
N TRP A 388 -4.46 -11.52 6.41
CA TRP A 388 -5.13 -12.37 5.43
C TRP A 388 -4.99 -13.86 5.74
N GLY A 389 -4.13 -14.23 6.70
CA GLY A 389 -3.92 -15.62 7.10
C GLY A 389 -3.18 -16.46 6.07
N PHE A 390 -2.47 -15.83 5.12
CA PHE A 390 -1.62 -16.58 4.19
C PHE A 390 -0.37 -17.07 4.90
N ASP A 391 0.12 -18.22 4.47
CA ASP A 391 1.25 -18.89 5.10
C ASP A 391 2.48 -18.88 4.17
N PRO A 392 3.45 -17.97 4.42
CA PRO A 392 4.72 -17.93 3.69
C PRO A 392 5.50 -19.25 3.68
N ASP A 393 5.31 -20.13 4.67
CA ASP A 393 5.98 -21.43 4.70
C ASP A 393 5.52 -22.34 3.54
N GLN A 394 4.32 -22.11 3.02
CA GLN A 394 3.75 -22.84 1.89
C GLN A 394 4.09 -22.22 0.53
N TRP A 395 4.75 -21.06 0.50
CA TRP A 395 5.16 -20.43 -0.76
C TRP A 395 6.36 -21.14 -1.39
N PRO A 396 6.53 -21.05 -2.72
CA PRO A 396 7.71 -21.61 -3.41
C PRO A 396 9.02 -21.05 -2.85
N ASN A 397 10.07 -21.88 -2.81
CA ASN A 397 11.37 -21.47 -2.26
C ASN A 397 12.07 -20.42 -3.15
N ASP A 398 11.78 -20.42 -4.45
CA ASP A 398 12.29 -19.48 -5.44
C ASP A 398 11.34 -18.29 -5.69
N ILE A 399 10.32 -18.11 -4.84
CA ILE A 399 9.42 -16.97 -4.93
C ILE A 399 10.21 -15.65 -4.92
N LYS A 400 9.83 -14.76 -5.81
CA LYS A 400 10.39 -13.42 -5.93
C LYS A 400 9.26 -12.40 -5.89
N ILE A 401 9.22 -11.62 -4.81
CA ILE A 401 8.19 -10.61 -4.59
C ILE A 401 8.84 -9.24 -4.70
N TYR A 402 8.35 -8.42 -5.63
CA TYR A 402 8.64 -7.00 -5.66
C TYR A 402 7.73 -6.30 -4.67
N VAL A 403 8.31 -5.49 -3.79
CA VAL A 403 7.54 -4.67 -2.87
C VAL A 403 7.71 -3.22 -3.28
N LYS A 404 6.59 -2.53 -3.52
CA LYS A 404 6.56 -1.15 -4.04
C LYS A 404 7.56 -0.22 -3.35
N GLN A 405 7.67 -0.30 -2.02
CA GLN A 405 8.51 0.56 -1.19
C GLN A 405 9.95 0.06 -1.00
N LEU A 406 10.26 -1.19 -1.34
CA LEU A 406 11.58 -1.76 -1.07
C LEU A 406 12.54 -1.57 -2.24
N ARG A 407 13.84 -1.42 -1.94
CA ARG A 407 14.90 -1.25 -2.94
C ARG A 407 15.31 -2.53 -3.66
N LYS A 408 14.94 -3.69 -3.13
CA LYS A 408 15.23 -5.03 -3.66
C LYS A 408 13.97 -5.90 -3.57
N PRO A 409 13.78 -6.84 -4.51
CA PRO A 409 12.79 -7.89 -4.32
C PRO A 409 13.17 -8.76 -3.11
N ILE A 410 12.15 -9.35 -2.49
CA ILE A 410 12.29 -10.25 -1.35
C ILE A 410 11.89 -11.67 -1.73
N GLY A 411 12.32 -12.65 -0.93
CA GLY A 411 11.97 -14.05 -1.11
C GLY A 411 11.22 -14.62 0.09
N LYS A 412 11.16 -15.95 0.13
CA LYS A 412 10.46 -16.70 1.19
C LYS A 412 11.00 -16.40 2.58
N ILE A 413 12.33 -16.29 2.73
CA ILE A 413 12.98 -16.07 4.03
C ILE A 413 12.49 -14.77 4.67
N GLU A 414 12.47 -13.67 3.91
CA GLU A 414 11.98 -12.39 4.41
C GLU A 414 10.51 -12.44 4.84
N CYS A 415 9.69 -13.17 4.08
CA CYS A 415 8.27 -13.32 4.36
C CYS A 415 8.00 -14.19 5.59
N VAL A 416 8.80 -15.23 5.81
CA VAL A 416 8.76 -16.06 7.02
C VAL A 416 9.22 -15.24 8.24
N ASN A 417 10.25 -14.41 8.11
CA ASN A 417 10.70 -13.53 9.19
C ASN A 417 9.61 -12.49 9.55
N LEU A 418 8.92 -11.92 8.55
CA LEU A 418 7.75 -11.07 8.78
C LEU A 418 6.63 -11.80 9.54
N LYS A 419 6.28 -13.02 9.11
CA LYS A 419 5.31 -13.88 9.83
C LYS A 419 5.74 -14.13 11.27
N GLN A 420 7.01 -14.49 11.51
CA GLN A 420 7.51 -14.73 12.86
C GLN A 420 7.39 -13.49 13.75
N SER A 421 7.62 -12.31 13.18
CA SER A 421 7.47 -11.05 13.92
C SER A 421 6.02 -10.73 14.30
N SER A 422 5.03 -11.13 13.49
CA SER A 422 3.61 -10.87 13.77
C SER A 422 3.04 -11.76 14.89
N VAL A 423 3.65 -12.91 15.14
CA VAL A 423 3.27 -13.86 16.20
C VAL A 423 4.19 -13.82 17.42
N ALA A 424 5.23 -12.99 17.41
CA ALA A 424 6.11 -12.81 18.55
C ALA A 424 5.34 -12.21 19.74
N ASP A 425 5.79 -12.49 20.97
CA ASP A 425 5.25 -11.87 22.18
C ASP A 425 5.77 -10.43 22.37
N PHE A 426 5.64 -9.62 21.32
CA PHE A 426 6.05 -8.24 21.24
C PHE A 426 4.83 -7.40 20.86
N ARG A 427 4.28 -6.68 21.84
CA ARG A 427 3.08 -5.84 21.64
C ARG A 427 3.48 -4.38 21.44
N PHE A 428 3.32 -3.88 20.22
CA PHE A 428 3.53 -2.46 19.89
C PHE A 428 2.66 -2.03 18.68
N ILE A 429 3.27 -1.77 17.53
CA ILE A 429 2.60 -1.40 16.28
C ILE A 429 2.63 -2.61 15.35
N ARG A 430 1.52 -2.90 14.68
CA ARG A 430 1.51 -3.87 13.58
C ARG A 430 1.87 -3.16 12.29
N LEU A 431 2.76 -3.76 11.50
CA LEU A 431 3.26 -3.14 10.26
C LEU A 431 2.19 -3.00 9.17
N GLY A 432 1.14 -3.84 9.20
CA GLY A 432 0.05 -3.83 8.22
C GLY A 432 -1.16 -2.97 8.59
N THR A 433 -1.31 -2.45 9.81
CA THR A 433 -2.54 -1.75 10.20
C THR A 433 -2.36 -0.24 10.30
N SER A 434 -3.40 0.54 10.00
CA SER A 434 -3.50 1.88 10.57
C SER A 434 -3.56 1.75 12.10
N ILE A 435 -2.76 2.53 12.81
CA ILE A 435 -2.86 2.66 14.26
C ILE A 435 -4.30 3.07 14.58
N ASN A 436 -5.06 2.20 15.25
CA ASN A 436 -6.29 2.58 15.93
C ASN A 436 -5.96 2.91 17.38
#